data_AF-A0A2G6GPJ4-F1
#
_entry.id   AF-A0A2G6GPJ4-F1
#
_cell.length_a   1.000
_cell.length_b   1.000
_cell.length_c   1.000
_cell.angle_alpha   90.00
_cell.angle_beta   90.00
_cell.angle_gamma   90.00
#
_symmetry.space_group_name_H-M   'P 1'
#
loop_
_entity.id
_entity.type
_entity.pdbx_description
1 polymer ?
#
loop_
_entity_poly.entity_id
_entity_poly.type
_entity_poly.pdbx_seq_one_letter_code
_entity_poly.pdbx_strand_id
1 'polypeptide(L)'
;MSVFDNTEPEKQQALYRNSLNAGAVFLKKFDEADHKKFFIIAGISDDKLFMCSVFINSKIHPAIAHKPRILDLQIPLLKTRNDFLKYDSFANCSYPIHLNSESITRSIVAGTCKLIGNIHNQDLEFVQNALIESGLLSDEEIELYFKD
;
A
#
# COMPACT_ATOMS: atom_id res chain seq x y z
N MET A 1 9.63 -18.90 -4.11
CA MET A 1 9.91 -18.69 -5.53
C MET A 1 8.82 -17.81 -6.10
N SER A 2 9.19 -16.63 -6.58
CA SER A 2 8.35 -15.82 -7.45
C SER A 2 8.25 -16.50 -8.81
N VAL A 3 7.17 -16.23 -9.55
CA VAL A 3 6.98 -16.74 -10.92
C VAL A 3 8.06 -16.22 -11.88
N PHE A 4 8.77 -15.14 -11.50
CA PHE A 4 9.74 -14.43 -12.33
C PHE A 4 11.21 -14.67 -11.96
N ASP A 5 11.53 -15.66 -11.11
CA ASP A 5 12.89 -15.84 -10.58
C ASP A 5 13.93 -16.35 -11.63
N ASN A 6 13.50 -16.77 -12.83
CA ASN A 6 14.36 -17.37 -13.86
C ASN A 6 14.65 -16.46 -15.07
N THR A 7 14.51 -15.13 -14.93
CA THR A 7 14.74 -14.17 -16.03
C THR A 7 15.83 -13.14 -15.68
N GLU A 8 16.51 -12.61 -16.72
CA GLU A 8 17.44 -11.48 -16.61
C GLU A 8 16.87 -10.33 -15.74
N PRO A 9 17.67 -9.68 -14.88
CA PRO A 9 17.19 -8.68 -13.91
C PRO A 9 16.35 -7.55 -14.53
N GLU A 10 16.72 -7.05 -15.71
CA GLU A 10 15.97 -5.99 -16.41
C GLU A 10 14.58 -6.46 -16.86
N LYS A 11 14.47 -7.69 -17.38
CA LYS A 11 13.18 -8.30 -17.75
C LYS A 11 12.34 -8.56 -16.51
N GLN A 12 12.96 -9.00 -15.43
CA GLN A 12 12.29 -9.22 -14.15
C GLN A 12 11.73 -7.91 -13.59
N GLN A 13 12.48 -6.82 -13.67
CA GLN A 13 12.04 -5.50 -13.23
C GLN A 13 10.86 -4.97 -14.06
N ALA A 14 10.89 -5.13 -15.38
CA ALA A 14 9.78 -4.77 -16.26
C ALA A 14 8.50 -5.58 -15.97
N LEU A 15 8.64 -6.88 -15.71
CA LEU A 15 7.51 -7.74 -15.31
C LEU A 15 6.90 -7.30 -13.98
N TYR A 16 7.73 -6.99 -12.99
CA TYR A 16 7.23 -6.46 -11.72
C TYR A 16 6.56 -5.09 -11.90
N ARG A 17 7.11 -4.21 -12.73
CA ARG A 17 6.50 -2.91 -13.02
C ARG A 17 5.10 -3.07 -13.59
N ASN A 18 4.92 -3.98 -14.54
CA ASN A 18 3.61 -4.27 -15.14
C ASN A 18 2.62 -4.92 -14.16
N SER A 19 3.12 -5.51 -13.07
CA SER A 19 2.28 -6.07 -12.00
C SER A 19 1.86 -5.05 -10.94
N LEU A 20 2.41 -3.82 -10.98
CA LEU A 20 2.01 -2.75 -10.08
C LEU A 20 0.68 -2.17 -10.57
N ASN A 21 -0.34 -2.32 -9.75
CA ASN A 21 -1.68 -1.78 -9.97
C ASN A 21 -2.25 -1.28 -8.65
N ALA A 22 -3.27 -0.42 -8.72
CA ALA A 22 -4.04 -0.06 -7.55
C ALA A 22 -4.59 -1.33 -6.88
N GLY A 23 -4.43 -1.40 -5.56
CA GLY A 23 -4.75 -2.55 -4.74
C GLY A 23 -3.60 -3.55 -4.57
N ALA A 24 -2.47 -3.43 -5.27
CA ALA A 24 -1.33 -4.32 -5.04
C ALA A 24 -0.82 -4.16 -3.59
N VAL A 25 -0.60 -5.30 -2.93
CA VAL A 25 -0.13 -5.39 -1.55
C VAL A 25 1.29 -5.92 -1.53
N PHE A 26 2.18 -5.23 -0.82
CA PHE A 26 3.56 -5.65 -0.65
C PHE A 26 4.00 -5.61 0.81
N LEU A 27 4.97 -6.48 1.13
CA LEU A 27 5.59 -6.58 2.44
C LEU A 27 7.02 -6.05 2.34
N LYS A 28 7.31 -4.94 3.01
CA LYS A 28 8.63 -4.27 2.98
C LYS A 28 9.06 -3.85 4.38
N LYS A 29 10.36 -3.93 4.66
CA LYS A 29 10.97 -3.27 5.83
C LYS A 29 11.45 -1.88 5.38
N PHE A 30 11.05 -0.85 6.12
CA PHE A 30 11.61 0.49 6.00
C PHE A 30 12.72 0.65 7.04
N ASP A 31 13.69 1.51 6.77
CA ASP A 31 14.89 1.65 7.61
C ASP A 31 14.51 2.09 9.03
N GLU A 32 13.43 2.84 9.17
CA GLU A 32 12.89 3.34 10.44
C GLU A 32 11.99 2.33 11.18
N ALA A 33 11.76 1.14 10.62
CA ALA A 33 10.85 0.14 11.18
C ALA A 33 11.59 -1.12 11.65
N ASP A 34 11.32 -1.56 12.88
CA ASP A 34 11.92 -2.78 13.45
C ASP A 34 11.45 -4.08 12.77
N HIS A 35 10.31 -4.03 12.07
CA HIS A 35 9.69 -5.17 11.41
C HIS A 35 9.11 -4.79 10.04
N LYS A 36 8.93 -5.80 9.18
CA LYS A 36 8.28 -5.63 7.87
C LYS A 36 6.82 -5.22 8.07
N LYS A 37 6.35 -4.28 7.26
CA LYS A 37 4.96 -3.83 7.23
C LYS A 37 4.35 -4.09 5.86
N PHE A 38 3.03 -4.28 5.85
CA PHE A 38 2.27 -4.36 4.61
C PHE A 38 1.93 -2.95 4.14
N PHE A 39 1.85 -2.80 2.82
CA PHE A 39 1.50 -1.55 2.18
C PHE A 39 0.59 -1.86 1.00
N ILE A 40 -0.34 -0.96 0.74
CA ILE A 40 -1.30 -1.03 -0.35
C ILE A 40 -1.00 0.13 -1.29
N ILE A 41 -0.89 -0.15 -2.59
CA ILE A 41 -0.92 0.91 -3.62
C ILE A 41 -2.37 1.39 -3.73
N ALA A 42 -2.65 2.60 -3.29
CA ALA A 42 -4.00 3.19 -3.34
C ALA A 42 -4.25 3.90 -4.68
N GLY A 43 -3.22 4.53 -5.26
CA GLY A 43 -3.29 5.21 -6.54
C GLY A 43 -1.98 5.02 -7.33
N ILE A 44 -2.07 5.12 -8.64
CA ILE A 44 -0.94 4.92 -9.57
C ILE A 44 -1.05 5.90 -10.73
N SER A 45 0.08 6.46 -11.14
CA SER A 45 0.16 7.36 -12.29
C SER A 45 1.52 7.20 -12.96
N ASP A 46 1.57 6.71 -14.19
CA ASP A 46 2.81 6.42 -14.93
C ASP A 46 3.88 5.65 -14.11
N ASP A 47 4.84 6.36 -13.52
CA ASP A 47 5.91 5.83 -12.69
C ASP A 47 5.76 6.16 -11.20
N LYS A 48 4.73 6.90 -10.81
CA LYS A 48 4.46 7.33 -9.45
C LYS A 48 3.40 6.44 -8.79
N LEU A 49 3.65 6.13 -7.53
CA LEU A 49 2.78 5.32 -6.69
C LEU A 49 2.38 6.12 -5.46
N PHE A 50 1.10 6.03 -5.12
CA PHE A 50 0.56 6.59 -3.90
C PHE A 50 0.05 5.45 -3.02
N MET A 51 0.54 5.38 -1.78
CA MET A 51 0.41 4.18 -0.96
C MET A 51 -0.04 4.49 0.46
N CYS A 52 -0.67 3.51 1.08
CA CYS A 52 -0.96 3.51 2.51
C CYS A 52 -0.25 2.35 3.20
N SER A 53 0.12 2.59 4.46
CA SER A 53 0.66 1.53 5.31
C SER A 53 -0.46 0.78 6.00
N VAL A 54 -0.35 -0.54 6.12
CA VAL A 54 -1.28 -1.36 6.88
C VAL A 54 -0.67 -1.65 8.24
N PHE A 55 -1.35 -1.21 9.29
CA PHE A 55 -1.02 -1.61 10.65
C PHE A 55 -1.79 -2.88 10.94
N ILE A 56 -1.06 -4.00 10.89
CA ILE A 56 -1.58 -5.28 11.36
C ILE A 56 -1.60 -5.22 12.89
N ASN A 57 -2.73 -4.75 13.43
CA ASN A 57 -3.07 -4.89 14.83
C ASN A 57 -4.60 -5.04 14.96
N SER A 58 -5.04 -5.93 15.86
CA SER A 58 -6.46 -6.08 16.20
C SER A 58 -7.10 -4.81 16.78
N LYS A 59 -6.29 -3.85 17.23
CA LYS A 59 -6.74 -2.60 17.84
C LYS A 59 -5.87 -1.43 17.37
N ILE A 60 -6.53 -0.29 17.13
CA ILE A 60 -5.85 0.99 16.92
C ILE A 60 -5.11 1.39 18.21
N HIS A 61 -3.90 1.92 18.08
CA HIS A 61 -3.10 2.29 19.25
C HIS A 61 -3.79 3.40 20.07
N PRO A 62 -3.90 3.29 21.40
CA PRO A 62 -4.62 4.26 22.24
C PRO A 62 -4.15 5.72 22.09
N ALA A 63 -2.88 5.94 21.77
CA ALA A 63 -2.33 7.28 21.52
C ALA A 63 -2.98 8.01 20.32
N ILE A 64 -3.68 7.28 19.43
CA ILE A 64 -4.43 7.85 18.30
C ILE A 64 -5.85 8.27 18.74
N ALA A 65 -6.38 7.74 19.85
CA ALA A 65 -7.77 7.97 20.28
C ALA A 65 -8.11 9.45 20.51
N HIS A 66 -7.13 10.28 20.89
CA HIS A 66 -7.30 11.72 21.09
C HIS A 66 -7.03 12.57 19.83
N LYS A 67 -6.82 11.93 18.67
CA LYS A 67 -6.49 12.59 17.40
C LYS A 67 -7.56 12.22 16.35
N PRO A 68 -8.75 12.85 16.37
CA PRO A 68 -9.91 12.43 15.59
C PRO A 68 -9.60 12.30 14.08
N ARG A 69 -8.93 13.30 13.49
CA ARG A 69 -8.53 13.24 12.07
C ARG A 69 -7.64 12.05 11.71
N ILE A 70 -6.78 11.60 12.61
CA ILE A 70 -5.91 10.42 12.37
C ILE A 70 -6.71 9.14 12.59
N LEU A 71 -7.59 9.13 13.58
CA LEU A 71 -8.45 8.00 13.91
C LEU A 71 -9.43 7.69 12.77
N ASP A 72 -10.04 8.72 12.19
CA ASP A 72 -10.99 8.59 11.06
C ASP A 72 -10.33 8.02 9.80
N LEU A 73 -9.01 8.17 9.68
CA LEU A 73 -8.20 7.64 8.59
C LEU A 73 -7.60 6.26 8.89
N GLN A 74 -8.08 5.57 9.93
CA GLN A 74 -7.79 4.15 10.17
C GLN A 74 -8.90 3.28 9.56
N ILE A 75 -8.72 2.86 8.31
CA ILE A 75 -9.74 2.15 7.54
C ILE A 75 -9.74 0.66 7.92
N PRO A 76 -10.85 0.11 8.44
CA PRO A 76 -10.91 -1.29 8.84
C PRO A 76 -10.69 -2.23 7.65
N LEU A 77 -9.85 -3.24 7.85
CA LEU A 77 -9.62 -4.33 6.91
C LEU A 77 -10.01 -5.66 7.54
N LEU A 78 -10.98 -6.34 6.94
CA LEU A 78 -11.44 -7.64 7.44
C LEU A 78 -10.52 -8.75 6.94
N LYS A 79 -10.11 -9.64 7.85
CA LYS A 79 -9.32 -10.83 7.52
C LYS A 79 -10.05 -11.75 6.56
N THR A 80 -11.38 -11.81 6.64
CA THR A 80 -12.22 -12.65 5.76
C THR A 80 -12.21 -12.19 4.30
N ARG A 81 -11.83 -10.95 4.02
CA ARG A 81 -11.68 -10.40 2.66
C ARG A 81 -10.23 -10.40 2.18
N ASN A 82 -9.27 -10.46 3.11
CA ASN A 82 -7.87 -10.23 2.84
C ASN A 82 -7.01 -11.33 3.48
N ASP A 83 -6.71 -12.37 2.72
CA ASP A 83 -6.01 -13.57 3.22
C ASP A 83 -4.57 -13.32 3.69
N PHE A 84 -3.97 -12.20 3.28
CA PHE A 84 -2.66 -11.78 3.78
C PHE A 84 -2.68 -11.31 5.24
N LEU A 85 -3.87 -11.04 5.79
CA LEU A 85 -4.05 -10.63 7.18
C LEU A 85 -4.15 -11.86 8.09
N LYS A 86 -3.50 -11.77 9.26
CA LYS A 86 -3.64 -12.79 10.32
C LYS A 86 -4.94 -12.62 11.12
N TYR A 87 -5.43 -11.39 11.21
CA TYR A 87 -6.61 -10.97 11.95
C TYR A 87 -7.11 -9.63 11.38
N ASP A 88 -8.32 -9.22 11.74
CA ASP A 88 -8.86 -7.91 11.34
C ASP A 88 -7.89 -6.80 11.74
N SER A 89 -7.61 -5.92 10.78
CA SER A 89 -6.53 -4.93 10.86
C SER A 89 -7.02 -3.57 10.36
N PHE A 90 -6.11 -2.61 10.23
CA PHE A 90 -6.45 -1.27 9.73
C PHE A 90 -5.42 -0.81 8.68
N ALA A 91 -5.89 -0.25 7.58
CA ALA A 91 -5.09 0.58 6.70
C ALA A 91 -5.00 1.99 7.30
N ASN A 92 -3.79 2.51 7.45
CA ASN A 92 -3.58 3.87 7.91
C ASN A 92 -3.37 4.79 6.71
N CYS A 93 -4.39 5.61 6.47
CA CYS A 93 -4.45 6.62 5.42
C CYS A 93 -4.00 8.02 5.90
N SER A 94 -3.65 8.19 7.19
CA SER A 94 -3.27 9.50 7.73
C SER A 94 -1.85 9.94 7.39
N TYR A 95 -1.01 9.01 6.93
CA TYR A 95 0.37 9.23 6.53
C TYR A 95 0.64 8.50 5.21
N PRO A 96 0.08 8.99 4.10
CA PRO A 96 0.32 8.38 2.81
C PRO A 96 1.78 8.51 2.40
N ILE A 97 2.22 7.59 1.54
CA ILE A 97 3.61 7.49 1.08
C ILE A 97 3.64 7.59 -0.44
N HIS A 98 4.47 8.50 -0.95
CA HIS A 98 4.77 8.63 -2.37
C HIS A 98 6.03 7.85 -2.69
N LEU A 99 5.98 6.98 -3.70
CA LEU A 99 7.15 6.26 -4.21
C LEU A 99 7.16 6.25 -5.73
N ASN A 100 8.34 6.01 -6.30
CA ASN A 100 8.46 5.64 -7.70
C ASN A 100 8.34 4.11 -7.85
N SER A 101 7.63 3.66 -8.89
CA SER A 101 7.54 2.28 -9.36
C SER A 101 8.92 1.61 -9.49
N GLU A 102 9.93 2.35 -9.95
CA GLU A 102 11.31 1.88 -10.04
C GLU A 102 11.88 1.51 -8.67
N SER A 103 11.65 2.32 -7.63
CA SER A 103 12.15 2.05 -6.29
C SER A 103 11.57 0.77 -5.70
N ILE A 104 10.26 0.54 -5.92
CA ILE A 104 9.61 -0.70 -5.49
C ILE A 104 10.11 -1.90 -6.28
N THR A 105 10.16 -1.81 -7.61
CA THR A 105 10.58 -2.93 -8.46
C THR A 105 12.03 -3.34 -8.16
N ARG A 106 12.95 -2.38 -7.99
CA ARG A 106 14.32 -2.64 -7.53
C ARG A 106 14.33 -3.33 -6.16
N SER A 107 13.49 -2.87 -5.23
CA SER A 107 13.38 -3.50 -3.89
C SER A 107 12.86 -4.94 -3.98
N ILE A 108 11.96 -5.24 -4.92
CA ILE A 108 11.43 -6.60 -5.14
C ILE A 108 12.55 -7.51 -5.69
N VAL A 109 13.27 -7.06 -6.72
CA VAL A 109 14.40 -7.79 -7.30
C VAL A 109 15.51 -8.03 -6.28
N ALA A 110 15.81 -7.03 -5.43
CA ALA A 110 16.78 -7.16 -4.35
C ALA A 110 16.30 -8.01 -3.16
N GLY A 111 15.04 -8.50 -3.16
CA GLY A 111 14.47 -9.31 -2.09
C GLY A 111 14.14 -8.56 -0.79
N THR A 112 14.24 -7.23 -0.79
CA THR A 112 13.90 -6.37 0.37
C THR A 112 12.43 -6.00 0.42
N CYS A 113 11.71 -6.22 -0.68
CA CYS A 113 10.26 -6.11 -0.82
C CYS A 113 9.69 -7.40 -1.39
N LYS A 114 8.49 -7.80 -0.98
CA LYS A 114 7.78 -8.96 -1.52
C LYS A 114 6.38 -8.57 -1.93
N LEU A 115 6.02 -8.80 -3.19
CA LEU A 115 4.63 -8.75 -3.65
C LEU A 115 3.84 -9.88 -3.01
N ILE A 116 2.72 -9.56 -2.37
CA ILE A 116 1.88 -10.50 -1.61
C ILE A 116 0.65 -10.90 -2.40
N GLY A 117 0.06 -9.96 -3.12
CA GLY A 117 -1.19 -10.13 -3.86
C GLY A 117 -1.92 -8.80 -3.97
N ASN A 118 -3.24 -8.84 -3.88
CA ASN A 118 -4.09 -7.65 -3.93
C ASN A 118 -5.00 -7.59 -2.68
N ILE A 119 -5.30 -6.37 -2.24
CA ILE A 119 -6.40 -6.12 -1.31
C ILE A 119 -7.73 -6.36 -2.03
N HIS A 120 -8.76 -6.73 -1.27
CA HIS A 120 -10.11 -6.85 -1.80
C HIS A 120 -10.61 -5.50 -2.36
N ASN A 121 -11.25 -5.50 -3.53
CA ASN A 121 -11.68 -4.28 -4.23
C ASN A 121 -12.54 -3.35 -3.37
N GLN A 122 -13.50 -3.89 -2.62
CA GLN A 122 -14.32 -3.08 -1.71
C GLN A 122 -13.50 -2.35 -0.64
N ASP A 123 -12.45 -2.99 -0.12
CA ASP A 123 -11.61 -2.36 0.89
C ASP A 123 -10.63 -1.35 0.24
N LEU A 124 -10.23 -1.58 -1.02
CA LEU A 124 -9.51 -0.59 -1.82
C LEU A 124 -10.34 0.68 -2.03
N GLU A 125 -11.62 0.55 -2.42
CA GLU A 125 -12.53 1.70 -2.58
C GLU A 125 -12.65 2.51 -1.29
N PHE A 126 -12.78 1.85 -0.14
CA PHE A 126 -12.80 2.55 1.16
C PHE A 126 -11.49 3.30 1.45
N VAL A 127 -10.35 2.69 1.14
CA VAL A 127 -9.03 3.34 1.29
C VAL A 127 -8.91 4.55 0.36
N GLN A 128 -9.31 4.42 -0.91
CA GLN A 128 -9.25 5.50 -1.90
C GLN A 128 -10.16 6.66 -1.52
N ASN A 129 -11.42 6.38 -1.16
CA ASN A 129 -12.37 7.42 -0.74
C ASN A 129 -11.86 8.17 0.50
N ALA A 130 -11.35 7.44 1.50
CA ALA A 130 -10.80 8.07 2.69
C ALA A 130 -9.63 9.01 2.38
N LEU A 131 -8.76 8.64 1.43
CA LEU A 131 -7.65 9.49 0.99
C LEU A 131 -8.14 10.72 0.24
N ILE A 132 -9.00 10.54 -0.76
CA ILE A 132 -9.55 11.63 -1.58
C ILE A 132 -10.29 12.65 -0.70
N GLU A 133 -11.05 12.20 0.29
CA GLU A 133 -11.84 13.05 1.18
C GLU A 133 -11.04 13.61 2.38
N SER A 134 -9.83 13.11 2.64
CA SER A 134 -9.04 13.46 3.84
C SER A 134 -8.58 14.93 3.89
N GLY A 135 -8.50 15.58 2.72
CA GLY A 135 -7.81 16.86 2.53
C GLY A 135 -6.30 16.79 2.75
N LEU A 136 -5.68 15.59 2.67
CA LEU A 136 -4.23 15.41 2.71
C LEU A 136 -3.56 15.55 1.34
N LEU A 137 -4.34 15.45 0.26
CA LEU A 137 -3.92 15.53 -1.12
C LEU A 137 -4.36 16.86 -1.73
N SER A 138 -3.58 17.41 -2.65
CA SER A 138 -4.05 18.49 -3.53
C SER A 138 -5.00 17.95 -4.61
N ASP A 139 -5.77 18.83 -5.24
CA ASP A 139 -6.65 18.46 -6.35
C ASP A 139 -5.85 17.87 -7.52
N GLU A 140 -4.64 18.40 -7.79
CA GLU A 140 -3.74 17.87 -8.81
C GLU A 140 -3.23 16.47 -8.47
N GLU A 141 -2.95 16.18 -7.19
CA GLU A 141 -2.56 14.84 -6.77
C GLU A 141 -3.73 13.86 -6.87
N ILE A 142 -4.94 14.29 -6.51
CA ILE A 142 -6.15 13.47 -6.67
C ILE A 142 -6.35 13.12 -8.15
N GLU A 143 -6.25 14.12 -9.03
CA GLU A 143 -6.37 13.93 -10.47
C GLU A 143 -5.27 13.02 -11.02
N LEU A 144 -4.03 13.23 -10.60
CA LEU A 144 -2.90 12.45 -11.07
C LEU A 144 -3.02 10.95 -10.71
N TYR A 145 -3.40 10.62 -9.47
CA TYR A 145 -3.29 9.25 -8.93
C TYR A 145 -4.58 8.44 -8.93
N PHE A 146 -5.75 9.09 -9.01
CA PHE A 146 -7.05 8.44 -8.79
C PHE A 146 -8.08 8.73 -9.88
N LYS A 147 -7.77 9.57 -10.87
CA LYS A 147 -8.63 9.79 -12.03
C LYS A 147 -7.93 9.27 -13.28
N ASP A 148 -8.63 8.41 -14.02
CA ASP A 148 -8.23 7.95 -15.35
C ASP A 148 -8.63 8.96 -16.44
#